data_AF-A0A0A9XBK3-F1
#
_entry.id   AF-A0A0A9XBK3-F1
#
_cell.length_a   1.000
_cell.length_b   1.000
_cell.length_c   1.000
_cell.angle_alpha   90.00
_cell.angle_beta   90.00
_cell.angle_gamma   90.00
#
_symmetry.space_group_name_H-M   'P 1'
#
loop_
_entity.id
_entity.type
_entity.pdbx_description
1 polymer ?
#
loop_
_entity_poly.entity_id
_entity_poly.type
_entity_poly.pdbx_seq_one_letter_code
_entity_poly.pdbx_strand_id
1 'polypeptide(L)'
;MTARLTVDGCQKDYVCFDFVPRHHNIIRFRKGVAVIKDDYSTVCSWVQFKNKEAWKYNILLAQKPVPVRCPVAGKFNFTQRGDVPFETRILGGVTLSPRPNLYCKQNISDFSVCDIDQKEIWIDETYCLSVDHLGRPVDIYSEPDYKLKCIGYWKENLKSYLITYDELDAFSKYRCWVYQRADLNRVLMSQAMGPFCDLKQDVTSWNYTEGATVAVEMVEYERERDQCPMFFDDGSNPWLHSENYIKIFHFGSGSSAMRSAWPYITLLVLVAAFL
;
A
#
# COMPACT_ATOMS: atom_id res chain seq x y z
N MET A 1 27.25 -16.57 1.74
CA MET A 1 28.21 -17.31 2.58
C MET A 1 28.30 -16.62 3.92
N THR A 2 28.12 -17.35 5.01
CA THR A 2 28.29 -16.84 6.38
C THR A 2 29.36 -17.67 7.07
N ALA A 3 30.33 -17.03 7.72
CA ALA A 3 31.34 -17.73 8.50
C ALA A 3 30.99 -17.63 9.99
N ARG A 4 31.05 -18.75 10.72
CA ARG A 4 30.93 -18.77 12.18
C ARG A 4 32.21 -19.37 12.77
N LEU A 5 32.68 -18.78 13.87
CA LEU A 5 33.79 -19.34 14.64
C LEU A 5 33.24 -20.39 15.61
N THR A 6 33.59 -21.66 15.41
CA THR A 6 33.28 -22.76 16.34
C THR A 6 34.55 -23.15 17.12
N VAL A 7 34.39 -24.01 18.13
CA VAL A 7 35.50 -24.48 18.99
C VAL A 7 36.60 -25.16 18.15
N ASP A 8 36.24 -25.74 16.99
CA ASP A 8 37.16 -26.43 16.07
C ASP A 8 37.72 -25.52 14.95
N GLY A 9 37.44 -24.22 14.97
CA GLY A 9 37.95 -23.24 14.00
C GLY A 9 36.87 -22.50 13.21
N CYS A 10 37.25 -21.93 12.05
CA CYS A 10 36.34 -21.17 11.20
C CYS A 10 35.52 -22.13 10.31
N GLN A 11 34.23 -22.27 10.60
CA GLN A 11 33.31 -23.08 9.81
C GLN A 11 32.58 -22.19 8.79
N LYS A 12 32.62 -22.60 7.51
CA LYS A 12 31.85 -21.97 6.44
C LYS A 12 30.47 -22.61 6.36
N ASP A 13 29.42 -21.80 6.48
CA ASP A 13 28.06 -22.24 6.28
C ASP A 13 27.41 -21.50 5.10
N TYR A 14 26.57 -22.21 4.38
CA TYR A 14 25.80 -21.74 3.24
C TYR A 14 24.34 -21.62 3.64
N VAL A 15 23.73 -20.50 3.28
CA VAL A 15 22.33 -20.17 3.58
C VAL A 15 21.66 -19.73 2.29
N CYS A 16 20.52 -20.34 1.96
CA CYS A 16 19.71 -19.89 0.85
C CYS A 16 18.86 -18.69 1.25
N PHE A 17 18.83 -17.66 0.40
CA PHE A 17 17.88 -16.56 0.49
C PHE A 17 16.96 -16.61 -0.72
N ASP A 18 15.66 -16.56 -0.46
CA ASP A 18 14.65 -16.44 -1.50
C ASP A 18 14.03 -15.04 -1.42
N PHE A 19 14.16 -14.28 -2.50
CA PHE A 19 13.74 -12.89 -2.61
C PHE A 19 12.54 -12.79 -3.53
N VAL A 20 11.47 -12.17 -3.02
CA VAL A 20 10.25 -11.87 -3.75
C VAL A 20 10.10 -10.35 -3.81
N PRO A 21 10.38 -9.71 -4.95
CA PRO A 21 10.16 -8.28 -5.10
C PRO A 21 8.65 -8.01 -5.07
N ARG A 22 8.21 -7.10 -4.18
CA ARG A 22 6.80 -6.72 -4.07
C ARG A 22 6.54 -5.36 -4.69
N HIS A 23 7.35 -4.38 -4.36
CA HIS A 23 7.26 -3.01 -4.90
C HIS A 23 8.68 -2.44 -5.05
N HIS A 24 8.83 -1.29 -5.73
CA HIS A 24 10.11 -0.60 -5.93
C HIS A 24 10.94 -0.41 -4.65
N ASN A 25 10.29 -0.16 -3.51
CA ASN A 25 10.96 0.06 -2.22
C ASN A 25 10.91 -1.15 -1.26
N ILE A 26 10.26 -2.25 -1.66
CA ILE A 26 9.86 -3.33 -0.77
C ILE A 26 10.22 -4.69 -1.36
N ILE A 27 11.11 -5.40 -0.66
CA ILE A 27 11.48 -6.77 -1.00
C ILE A 27 11.09 -7.66 0.17
N ARG A 28 10.37 -8.75 -0.12
CA ARG A 28 10.16 -9.82 0.85
C ARG A 28 11.25 -10.85 0.69
N PHE A 29 11.72 -11.39 1.80
CA PHE A 29 12.72 -12.43 1.77
C PHE A 29 12.48 -13.48 2.85
N ARG A 30 12.96 -14.68 2.58
CA ARG A 30 13.07 -15.75 3.59
C ARG A 30 14.46 -16.34 3.53
N LYS A 31 14.93 -16.80 4.69
CA LYS A 31 16.23 -17.46 4.84
C LYS A 31 16.04 -18.94 5.18
N GLY A 32 16.80 -19.79 4.50
CA GLY A 32 16.90 -21.20 4.84
C GLY A 32 17.76 -21.44 6.08
N VAL A 33 17.85 -22.70 6.48
CA VAL A 33 18.80 -23.15 7.50
C VAL A 33 20.23 -23.10 6.95
N ALA A 34 21.19 -22.83 7.82
CA ALA A 34 22.61 -22.87 7.50
C ALA A 34 23.09 -24.32 7.35
N VAL A 35 23.71 -24.64 6.22
CA VAL A 35 24.21 -25.98 5.88
C VAL A 35 25.70 -25.92 5.52
N ILE A 36 26.46 -26.95 5.87
CA ILE A 36 27.92 -27.01 5.65
C ILE A 36 28.26 -27.32 4.19
N LYS A 37 27.43 -28.11 3.51
CA LYS A 37 27.64 -28.53 2.12
C LYS A 37 27.33 -27.38 1.16
N ASP A 38 28.22 -27.15 0.21
CA ASP A 38 28.14 -26.11 -0.84
C ASP A 38 27.33 -26.56 -2.08
N ASP A 39 26.30 -27.37 -1.88
CA ASP A 39 25.47 -27.83 -2.99
C ASP A 39 24.19 -26.99 -3.03
N TYR A 40 24.03 -26.20 -4.10
CA TYR A 40 22.87 -25.33 -4.30
C TYR A 40 21.55 -26.08 -4.14
N SER A 41 21.46 -27.29 -4.69
CA SER A 41 20.22 -28.08 -4.65
C SER A 41 19.84 -28.48 -3.23
N THR A 42 20.83 -28.81 -2.41
CA THR A 42 20.66 -29.14 -1.00
C THR A 42 20.33 -27.90 -0.17
N VAL A 43 21.09 -26.81 -0.35
CA VAL A 43 21.00 -25.56 0.42
C VAL A 43 19.69 -24.81 0.15
N CYS A 44 19.27 -24.74 -1.11
CA CYS A 44 18.05 -24.05 -1.55
C CYS A 44 16.84 -24.99 -1.72
N SER A 45 16.92 -26.23 -1.23
CA SER A 45 15.75 -27.10 -1.22
C SER A 45 14.63 -26.53 -0.33
N TRP A 46 13.39 -26.73 -0.75
CA TRP A 46 12.21 -26.23 -0.02
C TRP A 46 12.17 -26.67 1.45
N VAL A 47 12.74 -27.84 1.76
CA VAL A 47 12.80 -28.43 3.12
C VAL A 47 13.69 -27.61 4.06
N GLN A 48 14.69 -26.89 3.54
CA GLN A 48 15.56 -26.06 4.37
C GLN A 48 14.88 -24.78 4.87
N PHE A 49 13.72 -24.43 4.33
CA PHE A 49 12.89 -23.35 4.87
C PHE A 49 11.99 -23.93 5.96
N LYS A 50 12.35 -23.72 7.23
CA LYS A 50 11.58 -24.21 8.38
C LYS A 50 10.20 -23.56 8.42
N ASN A 51 9.19 -24.28 7.93
CA ASN A 51 7.78 -23.89 7.97
C ASN A 51 7.18 -24.29 9.32
N LYS A 52 7.45 -23.52 10.39
CA LYS A 52 6.99 -23.89 11.72
C LYS A 52 5.49 -23.66 11.96
N GLU A 53 4.79 -22.83 11.20
CA GLU A 53 3.30 -22.72 11.27
C GLU A 53 2.68 -21.79 10.21
N ALA A 54 3.46 -20.89 9.59
CA ALA A 54 3.06 -20.15 8.40
C ALA A 54 4.29 -19.74 7.58
N TRP A 55 4.14 -19.53 6.28
CA TRP A 55 5.22 -19.02 5.43
C TRP A 55 5.56 -17.57 5.82
N LYS A 56 6.43 -17.41 6.82
CA LYS A 56 6.85 -16.09 7.31
C LYS A 56 7.97 -15.56 6.42
N TYR A 57 7.63 -14.60 5.56
CA TYR A 57 8.62 -13.75 4.92
C TYR A 57 8.92 -12.57 5.83
N ASN A 58 10.20 -12.21 5.90
CA ASN A 58 10.62 -10.93 6.44
C ASN A 58 10.58 -9.88 5.32
N ILE A 59 10.54 -8.61 5.70
CA ILE A 59 10.50 -7.49 4.77
C ILE A 59 11.82 -6.72 4.88
N LEU A 60 12.38 -6.34 3.73
CA LEU A 60 13.44 -5.35 3.59
C LEU A 60 12.83 -4.09 2.98
N LEU A 61 13.04 -2.97 3.65
CA LEU A 61 12.60 -1.65 3.24
C LEU A 61 13.82 -0.83 2.81
N ALA A 62 13.68 -0.06 1.73
CA ALA A 62 14.72 0.86 1.28
C ALA A 62 14.96 1.95 2.33
N GLN A 63 16.21 2.15 2.77
CA GLN A 63 16.59 3.12 3.81
C GLN A 63 16.15 4.57 3.49
N LYS A 64 16.19 4.94 2.21
CA LYS A 64 15.69 6.23 1.69
C LYS A 64 14.62 5.90 0.64
N PRO A 65 13.36 5.77 1.06
CA PRO A 65 12.31 5.30 0.18
C PRO A 65 11.85 6.42 -0.75
N VAL A 66 11.53 6.08 -2.00
CA VAL A 66 10.91 7.04 -2.94
C VAL A 66 9.40 7.00 -2.74
N PRO A 67 8.73 8.15 -2.50
CA PRO A 67 7.28 8.16 -2.31
C PRO A 67 6.55 7.78 -3.61
N VAL A 68 5.55 6.92 -3.48
CA VAL A 68 4.70 6.43 -4.56
C VAL A 68 3.26 6.85 -4.31
N ARG A 69 2.41 6.82 -5.35
CA ARG A 69 0.99 7.14 -5.20
C ARG A 69 0.33 6.23 -4.17
N CYS A 70 -0.43 6.80 -3.26
CA CYS A 70 -1.13 6.06 -2.21
C CYS A 70 -2.25 5.20 -2.82
N PRO A 71 -2.42 3.95 -2.34
CA PRO A 71 -3.49 3.08 -2.82
C PRO A 71 -4.86 3.49 -2.34
N VAL A 72 -4.95 4.30 -1.28
CA VAL A 72 -6.18 4.90 -0.78
C VAL A 72 -5.98 6.40 -0.89
N ALA A 73 -6.77 7.06 -1.74
CA ALA A 73 -6.80 8.51 -1.83
C ALA A 73 -8.22 9.07 -1.82
N GLY A 74 -8.35 10.32 -1.39
CA GLY A 74 -9.63 10.97 -1.10
C GLY A 74 -9.59 11.68 0.25
N LYS A 75 -10.76 12.15 0.69
CA LYS A 75 -10.94 12.85 1.97
C LYS A 75 -11.97 12.13 2.83
N PHE A 76 -11.54 11.65 3.99
CA PHE A 76 -12.31 10.75 4.83
C PHE A 76 -12.37 11.21 6.28
N ASN A 77 -13.56 11.09 6.87
CA ASN A 77 -13.79 11.28 8.29
C ASN A 77 -13.63 9.92 8.94
N PHE A 78 -12.88 9.84 10.02
CA PHE A 78 -12.49 8.56 10.56
C PHE A 78 -12.83 8.35 12.03
N THR A 79 -13.29 7.14 12.36
CA THR A 79 -13.38 6.71 13.76
C THR A 79 -12.25 5.75 14.05
N GLN A 80 -11.63 5.89 15.21
CA GLN A 80 -10.48 5.07 15.60
C GLN A 80 -10.79 4.22 16.83
N ARG A 81 -10.20 3.03 16.88
CA ARG A 81 -10.21 2.09 18.02
C ARG A 81 -8.82 1.49 18.14
N GLY A 82 -8.24 1.40 19.33
CA GLY A 82 -6.88 0.90 19.46
C GLY A 82 -6.26 1.12 20.82
N ASP A 83 -5.10 0.49 21.03
CA ASP A 83 -4.25 0.72 22.20
C ASP A 83 -3.53 2.08 22.12
N VAL A 84 -3.21 2.55 20.91
CA VAL A 84 -2.44 3.79 20.68
C VAL A 84 -3.11 4.66 19.61
N PRO A 85 -4.28 5.26 19.88
CA PRO A 85 -4.99 6.10 18.92
C PRO A 85 -4.14 7.29 18.43
N PHE A 86 -4.51 7.86 17.28
CA PHE A 86 -3.97 9.15 16.85
C PHE A 86 -4.43 10.23 17.81
N GLU A 87 -3.51 11.12 18.18
CA GLU A 87 -3.76 12.25 19.07
C GLU A 87 -3.33 13.53 18.36
N THR A 88 -3.93 14.66 18.73
CA THR A 88 -3.51 15.96 18.20
C THR A 88 -2.05 16.23 18.58
N ARG A 89 -1.20 16.43 17.58
CA ARG A 89 0.22 16.72 17.78
C ARG A 89 0.62 17.95 16.98
N ILE A 90 1.18 18.94 17.67
CA ILE A 90 1.73 20.11 17.01
C ILE A 90 3.16 19.78 16.57
N LEU A 91 3.38 19.73 15.26
CA LEU A 91 4.71 19.56 14.68
C LEU A 91 5.62 20.73 15.11
N GLY A 92 6.80 20.43 15.66
CA GLY A 92 7.78 21.46 16.07
C GLY A 92 7.65 22.00 17.50
N GLY A 93 6.76 21.45 18.33
CA GLY A 93 6.66 21.78 19.77
C GLY A 93 5.57 22.79 20.10
N VAL A 94 5.79 23.64 21.12
CA VAL A 94 4.81 24.67 21.53
C VAL A 94 4.70 25.69 20.39
N THR A 95 3.49 25.93 19.90
CA THR A 95 3.22 26.91 18.84
C THR A 95 3.91 28.23 19.12
N LEU A 96 4.51 28.82 18.08
CA LEU A 96 4.81 30.25 18.09
C LEU A 96 3.48 30.98 18.27
N SER A 97 3.28 31.52 19.48
CA SER A 97 2.03 32.19 19.87
C SER A 97 1.83 33.51 19.09
N PRO A 98 0.57 33.98 18.93
CA PRO A 98 -0.70 33.36 19.33
C PRO A 98 -1.47 32.83 18.12
N ARG A 99 -1.96 31.58 18.19
CA ARG A 99 -3.07 31.16 17.31
C ARG A 99 -4.28 32.05 17.66
N PRO A 100 -4.95 32.68 16.67
CA PRO A 100 -6.20 33.39 16.95
C PRO A 100 -7.18 32.40 17.58
N ASN A 101 -7.95 32.86 18.58
CA ASN A 101 -8.95 32.02 19.22
C ASN A 101 -10.08 31.77 18.22
N LEU A 102 -9.94 30.68 17.47
CA LEU A 102 -10.79 30.33 16.36
C LEU A 102 -11.97 29.52 16.88
N TYR A 103 -13.18 30.05 16.75
CA TYR A 103 -14.38 29.31 17.12
C TYR A 103 -14.76 28.33 16.02
N CYS A 104 -14.46 27.05 16.23
CA CYS A 104 -14.93 26.00 15.33
C CYS A 104 -16.33 25.52 15.71
N LYS A 105 -17.24 25.50 14.73
CA LYS A 105 -18.62 25.02 14.92
C LYS A 105 -18.73 23.49 14.95
N GLN A 106 -17.90 22.81 14.17
CA GLN A 106 -17.95 21.37 13.99
C GLN A 106 -16.53 20.84 13.84
N ASN A 107 -16.16 19.96 14.76
CA ASN A 107 -14.89 19.25 14.76
C ASN A 107 -15.13 17.84 14.25
N ILE A 108 -14.26 17.38 13.35
CA ILE A 108 -14.24 16.03 12.81
C ILE A 108 -12.79 15.56 12.78
N SER A 109 -12.56 14.27 12.69
CA SER A 109 -11.26 13.74 12.32
C SER A 109 -11.12 13.77 10.79
N ASP A 110 -9.92 14.06 10.29
CA ASP A 110 -9.65 14.10 8.86
C ASP A 110 -8.51 13.15 8.48
N PHE A 111 -8.77 12.33 7.48
CA PHE A 111 -7.78 11.54 6.78
C PHE A 111 -7.83 11.97 5.31
N SER A 112 -6.82 12.70 4.86
CA SER A 112 -6.82 13.31 3.54
C SER A 112 -5.58 12.94 2.73
N VAL A 113 -5.82 12.66 1.45
CA VAL A 113 -4.80 12.35 0.44
C VAL A 113 -5.16 13.13 -0.81
N CYS A 114 -4.97 14.45 -0.74
CA CYS A 114 -5.45 15.40 -1.73
C CYS A 114 -4.33 16.09 -2.49
N ASP A 115 -3.08 15.67 -2.29
CA ASP A 115 -1.94 16.19 -3.05
C ASP A 115 -2.08 15.85 -4.56
N ILE A 116 -1.46 16.65 -5.43
CA ILE A 116 -1.55 16.51 -6.90
C ILE A 116 -1.11 15.11 -7.35
N ASP A 117 -0.08 14.58 -6.71
CA ASP A 117 0.46 13.25 -6.97
C ASP A 117 -0.12 12.16 -6.05
N GLN A 118 -0.94 12.54 -5.06
CA GLN A 118 -1.52 11.64 -4.05
C GLN A 118 -0.47 10.75 -3.36
N LYS A 119 0.72 11.29 -3.06
CA LYS A 119 1.86 10.54 -2.47
C LYS A 119 1.95 10.63 -0.95
N GLU A 120 1.22 11.58 -0.36
CA GLU A 120 1.26 11.90 1.06
C GLU A 120 -0.14 11.74 1.66
N ILE A 121 -0.20 11.15 2.85
CA ILE A 121 -1.38 11.02 3.69
C ILE A 121 -1.24 12.00 4.84
N TRP A 122 -2.25 12.83 5.00
CA TRP A 122 -2.39 13.75 6.12
C TRP A 122 -3.47 13.22 7.05
N ILE A 123 -3.17 13.16 8.34
CA ILE A 123 -4.10 12.67 9.36
C ILE A 123 -4.18 13.72 10.46
N ASP A 124 -5.40 14.13 10.78
CA ASP A 124 -5.76 15.04 11.86
C ASP A 124 -6.80 14.39 12.76
N GLU A 125 -6.56 14.36 14.07
CA GLU A 125 -7.55 13.85 15.03
C GLU A 125 -8.71 14.84 15.21
N THR A 126 -8.39 16.13 15.28
CA THR A 126 -9.36 17.22 15.40
C THR A 126 -9.13 18.26 14.31
N TYR A 127 -9.85 18.10 13.20
CA TYR A 127 -9.94 19.05 12.09
C TYR A 127 -11.20 19.92 12.21
N CYS A 128 -11.04 21.21 11.94
CA CYS A 128 -12.14 22.16 11.94
C CYS A 128 -12.87 22.20 10.58
N LEU A 129 -14.09 21.68 10.52
CA LEU A 129 -14.88 21.66 9.27
C LEU A 129 -15.52 23.02 8.93
N SER A 130 -15.57 23.95 9.89
CA SER A 130 -16.31 25.19 9.72
C SER A 130 -15.74 26.08 8.60
N VAL A 131 -16.63 26.77 7.90
CA VAL A 131 -16.29 27.72 6.83
C VAL A 131 -16.76 29.13 7.13
N ASP A 132 -16.03 30.09 6.59
CA ASP A 132 -16.42 31.50 6.58
C ASP A 132 -17.59 31.78 5.64
N HIS A 133 -18.13 33.00 5.68
CA HIS A 133 -19.19 33.46 4.77
C HIS A 133 -18.80 33.38 3.28
N LEU A 134 -17.50 33.31 2.96
CA LEU A 134 -16.98 33.11 1.60
C LEU A 134 -16.79 31.64 1.22
N GLY A 135 -17.10 30.70 2.11
CA GLY A 135 -16.88 29.26 1.89
C GLY A 135 -15.40 28.83 1.99
N ARG A 136 -14.54 29.67 2.59
CA ARG A 136 -13.13 29.33 2.87
C ARG A 136 -13.02 28.63 4.23
N PRO A 137 -12.06 27.71 4.43
CA PRO A 137 -11.82 27.15 5.75
C PRO A 137 -11.44 28.26 6.73
N VAL A 138 -12.04 28.21 7.92
CA VAL A 138 -11.80 29.20 8.98
C VAL A 138 -10.40 29.01 9.58
N ASP A 139 -9.96 27.75 9.67
CA ASP A 139 -8.59 27.41 10.08
C ASP A 139 -7.68 27.30 8.86
N ILE A 140 -6.80 28.28 8.68
CA ILE A 140 -5.77 28.31 7.63
C ILE A 140 -4.36 28.11 8.17
N TYR A 141 -4.21 27.98 9.49
CA TYR A 141 -2.91 27.93 10.16
C TYR A 141 -2.62 26.56 10.77
N SER A 142 -3.62 25.69 10.87
CA SER A 142 -3.37 24.32 11.29
C SER A 142 -2.57 23.57 10.23
N GLU A 143 -1.45 23.02 10.66
CA GLU A 143 -0.71 22.01 9.93
C GLU A 143 -1.26 20.64 10.34
N PRO A 144 -1.15 19.63 9.46
CA PRO A 144 -1.63 18.31 9.78
C PRO A 144 -0.83 17.68 10.92
N ASP A 145 -1.50 16.95 11.81
CA ASP A 145 -0.90 16.25 12.94
C ASP A 145 0.12 15.24 12.41
N TYR A 146 -0.28 14.34 11.51
CA TYR A 146 0.59 13.33 10.92
C TYR A 146 0.73 13.49 9.42
N LYS A 147 1.99 13.41 8.94
CA LYS A 147 2.34 13.46 7.53
C LYS A 147 3.08 12.20 7.12
N LEU A 148 2.34 11.25 6.54
CA LEU A 148 2.86 9.94 6.15
C LEU A 148 3.10 9.90 4.64
N LYS A 149 4.25 9.41 4.20
CA LYS A 149 4.54 9.17 2.79
C LYS A 149 4.23 7.72 2.42
N CYS A 150 3.53 7.50 1.33
CA CYS A 150 3.27 6.15 0.82
C CYS A 150 4.53 5.61 0.14
N ILE A 151 5.03 4.45 0.59
CA ILE A 151 6.29 3.87 0.09
C ILE A 151 6.05 2.71 -0.87
N GLY A 152 4.99 1.95 -0.63
CA GLY A 152 4.61 0.85 -1.50
C GLY A 152 3.49 0.04 -0.89
N TYR A 153 2.76 -0.64 -1.77
CA TYR A 153 1.64 -1.49 -1.39
C TYR A 153 1.65 -2.77 -2.23
N TRP A 154 1.08 -3.84 -1.71
CA TRP A 154 0.92 -5.11 -2.43
C TRP A 154 -0.19 -5.94 -1.82
N LYS A 155 -0.75 -6.85 -2.61
CA LYS A 155 -1.73 -7.83 -2.15
C LYS A 155 -1.07 -9.18 -1.90
N GLU A 156 -1.42 -9.83 -0.80
CA GLU A 156 -0.98 -11.18 -0.48
C GLU A 156 -2.09 -11.91 0.31
N ASN A 157 -2.47 -13.11 -0.15
CA ASN A 157 -3.49 -13.96 0.48
C ASN A 157 -4.81 -13.20 0.79
N LEU A 158 -5.32 -12.45 -0.19
CA LEU A 158 -6.53 -11.60 -0.11
C LEU A 158 -6.41 -10.34 0.75
N LYS A 159 -5.31 -10.15 1.50
CA LYS A 159 -5.05 -8.95 2.27
C LYS A 159 -4.21 -7.96 1.48
N SER A 160 -4.57 -6.69 1.56
CA SER A 160 -3.80 -5.59 0.94
C SER A 160 -2.96 -4.92 2.01
N TYR A 161 -1.66 -4.81 1.75
CA TYR A 161 -0.69 -4.22 2.65
C TYR A 161 -0.18 -2.90 2.08
N LEU A 162 -0.04 -1.91 2.93
CA LEU A 162 0.56 -0.61 2.61
C LEU A 162 1.66 -0.31 3.64
N ILE A 163 2.83 0.09 3.15
CA ILE A 163 3.89 0.63 4.00
C ILE A 163 3.91 2.14 3.83
N THR A 164 3.88 2.82 4.96
CA THR A 164 4.01 4.27 5.06
C THR A 164 5.31 4.63 5.75
N TYR A 165 5.78 5.86 5.53
CA TYR A 165 6.97 6.43 6.13
C TYR A 165 6.66 7.79 6.76
N ASP A 166 6.82 7.89 8.07
CA ASP A 166 6.80 9.13 8.84
C ASP A 166 8.26 9.57 9.08
N GLU A 167 8.59 10.79 8.67
CA GLU A 167 9.92 11.36 8.87
C GLU A 167 10.21 11.71 10.34
N LEU A 168 9.15 11.98 11.10
CA LEU A 168 9.19 12.47 12.47
C LEU A 168 9.13 11.36 13.51
N ASP A 169 8.74 10.14 13.13
CA ASP A 169 8.72 9.00 14.04
C ASP A 169 10.16 8.58 14.39
N ALA A 170 10.50 8.63 15.68
CA ALA A 170 11.83 8.34 16.18
C ALA A 170 12.17 6.84 16.22
N PHE A 171 11.17 5.95 16.21
CA PHE A 171 11.40 4.52 16.42
C PHE A 171 11.75 3.77 15.15
N SER A 172 10.75 3.52 14.29
CA SER A 172 10.95 2.75 13.06
C SER A 172 10.85 3.59 11.80
N LYS A 173 10.25 4.79 11.87
CA LYS A 173 9.83 5.61 10.72
C LYS A 173 8.81 4.96 9.80
N TYR A 174 8.86 3.65 9.62
CA TYR A 174 7.92 2.89 8.83
C TYR A 174 6.80 2.32 9.70
N ARG A 175 5.60 2.37 9.14
CA ARG A 175 4.40 1.72 9.68
C ARG A 175 3.74 0.89 8.61
N CYS A 176 3.37 -0.34 8.96
CA CYS A 176 2.60 -1.21 8.10
C CYS A 176 1.12 -1.03 8.33
N TRP A 177 0.34 -1.10 7.25
CA TRP A 177 -1.10 -0.97 7.25
C TRP A 177 -1.71 -2.14 6.50
N VAL A 178 -2.79 -2.67 7.03
CA VAL A 178 -3.69 -3.58 6.32
C VAL A 178 -4.93 -2.78 5.96
N TYR A 179 -5.30 -2.76 4.69
CA TYR A 179 -6.43 -1.95 4.22
C TYR A 179 -7.38 -2.74 3.33
N GLN A 180 -8.65 -2.39 3.39
CA GLN A 180 -9.67 -2.97 2.55
C GLN A 180 -10.82 -1.98 2.35
N ARG A 181 -11.38 -1.98 1.15
CA ARG A 181 -12.62 -1.27 0.86
C ARG A 181 -13.81 -2.10 1.35
N ALA A 182 -14.62 -1.53 2.23
CA ALA A 182 -15.83 -2.16 2.75
C ALA A 182 -17.04 -1.84 1.86
N ASP A 183 -17.24 -0.56 1.53
CA ASP A 183 -18.30 -0.07 0.65
C ASP A 183 -17.73 0.89 -0.41
N LEU A 184 -18.57 1.45 -1.27
CA LEU A 184 -18.17 2.48 -2.23
C LEU A 184 -17.50 3.67 -1.53
N ASN A 185 -18.02 4.11 -0.39
CA ASN A 185 -17.57 5.33 0.29
C ASN A 185 -16.90 5.03 1.65
N ARG A 186 -16.63 3.76 1.96
CA ARG A 186 -16.08 3.32 3.25
C ARG A 186 -14.85 2.45 3.06
N VAL A 187 -13.77 2.85 3.73
CA VAL A 187 -12.49 2.14 3.72
C VAL A 187 -12.10 1.85 5.16
N LEU A 188 -11.68 0.62 5.40
CA LEU A 188 -11.19 0.19 6.70
C LEU A 188 -9.68 0.04 6.60
N MET A 189 -8.96 0.46 7.64
CA MET A 189 -7.50 0.35 7.74
C MET A 189 -7.09 -0.03 9.15
N SER A 190 -6.09 -0.89 9.29
CA SER A 190 -5.46 -1.22 10.56
C SER A 190 -3.97 -0.94 10.49
N GLN A 191 -3.45 -0.16 11.43
CA GLN A 191 -2.03 0.12 11.58
C GLN A 191 -1.37 -0.94 12.47
N ALA A 192 -0.21 -1.41 12.06
CA ALA A 192 0.64 -2.31 12.82
C ALA A 192 1.53 -1.56 13.81
N MET A 193 1.96 -2.25 14.87
CA MET A 193 2.89 -1.69 15.87
C MET A 193 4.27 -1.36 15.32
N GLY A 194 4.65 -1.90 14.16
CA GLY A 194 5.99 -1.73 13.59
C GLY A 194 6.01 -1.64 12.07
N PRO A 195 7.20 -1.84 11.46
CA PRO A 195 7.39 -1.72 10.02
C PRO A 195 6.88 -2.94 9.23
N PHE A 196 6.35 -3.96 9.91
CA PHE A 196 5.77 -5.16 9.32
C PHE A 196 4.40 -5.42 9.94
N CYS A 197 3.50 -5.98 9.14
CA CYS A 197 2.19 -6.43 9.61
C CYS A 197 2.29 -7.89 10.08
N ASP A 198 1.60 -8.24 11.15
CA ASP A 198 1.48 -9.63 11.59
C ASP A 198 0.52 -10.39 10.64
N LEU A 199 0.66 -11.71 10.58
CA LEU A 199 -0.21 -12.58 9.79
C LEU A 199 -1.64 -12.62 10.37
N LYS A 200 -1.75 -12.50 11.70
CA LYS A 200 -3.03 -12.45 12.42
C LYS A 200 -3.76 -11.12 12.27
N GLN A 201 -3.05 -10.05 11.90
CA GLN A 201 -3.63 -8.73 11.74
C GLN A 201 -4.62 -8.71 10.58
N ASP A 202 -5.83 -8.26 10.86
CA ASP A 202 -6.89 -7.96 9.91
C ASP A 202 -7.21 -6.46 9.90
N VAL A 203 -8.10 -6.06 9.01
CA VAL A 203 -8.44 -4.65 8.79
C VAL A 203 -9.17 -4.03 9.99
N THR A 204 -9.84 -4.86 10.79
CA THR A 204 -10.54 -4.47 12.03
C THR A 204 -9.69 -4.66 13.28
N SER A 205 -8.47 -5.19 13.14
CA SER A 205 -7.58 -5.46 14.27
C SER A 205 -7.11 -4.15 14.90
N TRP A 206 -7.22 -4.06 16.22
CA TRP A 206 -6.92 -2.85 16.98
C TRP A 206 -6.03 -3.10 18.21
N ASN A 207 -5.76 -4.37 18.55
CA ASN A 207 -5.02 -4.78 19.73
C ASN A 207 -3.59 -5.24 19.42
N TYR A 208 -2.68 -5.02 20.36
CA TYR A 208 -1.30 -5.51 20.30
C TYR A 208 -1.20 -7.03 20.19
N THR A 209 -2.17 -7.77 20.74
CA THR A 209 -2.22 -9.24 20.70
C THR A 209 -2.37 -9.79 19.27
N GLU A 210 -2.99 -9.01 18.38
CA GLU A 210 -3.15 -9.30 16.96
C GLU A 210 -2.04 -8.66 16.11
N GLY A 211 -1.14 -7.89 16.73
CA GLY A 211 -0.06 -7.16 16.07
C GLY A 211 -0.45 -5.78 15.54
N ALA A 212 -1.64 -5.29 15.87
CA ALA A 212 -2.15 -3.97 15.50
C ALA A 212 -1.99 -2.96 16.65
N THR A 213 -2.03 -1.66 16.32
CA THR A 213 -2.09 -0.56 17.28
C THR A 213 -3.39 0.21 17.21
N VAL A 214 -3.89 0.44 15.98
CA VAL A 214 -5.11 1.22 15.72
C VAL A 214 -5.83 0.66 14.51
N ALA A 215 -7.14 0.45 14.65
CA ALA A 215 -8.05 0.33 13.53
C ALA A 215 -8.74 1.67 13.28
N VAL A 216 -8.79 2.07 12.03
CA VAL A 216 -9.42 3.29 11.53
C VAL A 216 -10.50 2.89 10.55
N GLU A 217 -11.72 3.31 10.82
CA GLU A 217 -12.85 3.20 9.92
C GLU A 217 -13.11 4.57 9.30
N MET A 218 -12.96 4.65 7.97
CA MET A 218 -12.96 5.89 7.21
C MET A 218 -14.20 5.97 6.32
N VAL A 219 -14.88 7.11 6.38
CA VAL A 219 -16.07 7.42 5.57
C VAL A 219 -15.80 8.69 4.77
N GLU A 220 -15.99 8.63 3.46
CA GLU A 220 -15.78 9.77 2.56
C GLU A 220 -16.69 10.96 2.94
N TYR A 221 -16.14 12.18 2.94
CA TYR A 221 -16.90 13.40 3.21
C TYR A 221 -16.50 14.60 2.34
N GLU A 222 -16.03 14.35 1.12
CA GLU A 222 -15.59 15.41 0.21
C GLU A 222 -16.67 16.49 0.00
N ARG A 223 -16.28 17.77 0.11
CA ARG A 223 -17.13 18.92 -0.24
C ARG A 223 -16.92 19.29 -1.70
N GLU A 224 -17.91 19.95 -2.31
CA GLU A 224 -17.86 20.37 -3.72
C GLU A 224 -16.62 21.18 -4.13
N ARG A 225 -15.93 21.84 -3.18
CA ARG A 225 -14.74 22.67 -3.42
C ARG A 225 -13.41 22.02 -3.02
N ASP A 226 -13.39 20.84 -2.39
CA ASP A 226 -12.17 20.27 -1.82
C ASP A 226 -11.26 19.58 -2.86
N GLN A 227 -11.71 19.42 -4.12
CA GLN A 227 -10.92 18.93 -5.28
C GLN A 227 -10.01 17.72 -4.95
N CYS A 228 -10.57 16.71 -4.27
CA CYS A 228 -9.82 15.58 -3.74
C CYS A 228 -10.39 14.26 -4.28
N PRO A 229 -10.04 13.86 -5.51
CA PRO A 229 -10.66 12.73 -6.17
C PRO A 229 -10.33 11.42 -5.45
N MET A 230 -11.37 10.62 -5.22
CA MET A 230 -11.19 9.28 -4.67
C MET A 230 -10.38 8.37 -5.60
N PHE A 231 -9.45 7.63 -5.00
CA PHE A 231 -8.70 6.58 -5.68
C PHE A 231 -8.54 5.38 -4.76
N PHE A 232 -8.75 4.18 -5.30
CA PHE A 232 -8.56 2.94 -4.57
C PHE A 232 -7.86 1.90 -5.44
N ASP A 233 -6.75 1.34 -4.95
CA ASP A 233 -6.00 0.25 -5.55
C ASP A 233 -5.74 -0.84 -4.50
N ASP A 234 -6.09 -2.08 -4.82
CA ASP A 234 -5.91 -3.21 -3.93
C ASP A 234 -4.49 -3.80 -3.94
N GLY A 235 -3.61 -3.35 -4.84
CA GLY A 235 -2.23 -3.82 -4.91
C GLY A 235 -2.07 -5.19 -5.55
N SER A 236 -3.06 -5.67 -6.31
CA SER A 236 -2.95 -6.94 -7.06
C SER A 236 -1.82 -6.90 -8.09
N ASN A 237 -1.58 -5.75 -8.73
CA ASN A 237 -0.44 -5.55 -9.62
C ASN A 237 0.30 -4.23 -9.30
N PRO A 238 1.30 -4.27 -8.40
CA PRO A 238 2.05 -3.09 -7.97
C PRO A 238 3.01 -2.53 -9.04
N TRP A 239 3.23 -3.26 -10.14
CA TRP A 239 4.11 -2.84 -11.24
C TRP A 239 3.35 -2.16 -12.37
N LEU A 240 2.01 -2.14 -12.30
CA LEU A 240 1.22 -1.36 -13.23
C LEU A 240 1.51 0.11 -12.95
N HIS A 241 2.11 0.81 -13.91
CA HIS A 241 2.38 2.23 -13.76
C HIS A 241 1.05 2.96 -13.47
N SER A 242 0.89 3.46 -12.25
CA SER A 242 -0.28 4.23 -11.79
C SER A 242 -0.04 5.74 -11.79
N GLU A 243 1.17 6.15 -12.18
CA GLU A 243 1.53 7.54 -12.42
C GLU A 243 0.69 8.11 -13.58
N ASN A 244 0.50 9.42 -13.61
CA ASN A 244 -0.33 10.14 -14.58
C ASN A 244 0.22 10.03 -16.02
N TYR A 245 0.19 8.85 -16.63
CA TYR A 245 0.46 8.69 -18.04
C TYR A 245 -0.79 9.08 -18.84
N ILE A 246 -0.57 9.88 -19.87
CA ILE A 246 -1.63 10.21 -20.82
C ILE A 246 -2.05 8.90 -21.49
N LYS A 247 -3.25 8.42 -21.17
CA LYS A 247 -3.88 7.32 -21.91
C LYS A 247 -4.29 7.84 -23.29
N ILE A 248 -3.43 7.64 -24.27
CA ILE A 248 -3.75 7.93 -25.67
C ILE A 248 -4.67 6.82 -26.17
N PHE A 249 -5.96 7.11 -26.26
CA PHE A 249 -6.91 6.19 -26.91
C PHE A 249 -6.71 6.26 -28.41
N HIS A 250 -6.17 5.20 -29.00
CA HIS A 250 -6.12 5.03 -30.45
C HIS A 250 -7.48 4.53 -30.93
N PHE A 251 -8.34 5.46 -31.37
CA PHE A 251 -9.56 5.09 -32.10
C PHE A 251 -9.19 4.77 -33.54
N GLY A 252 -8.90 3.50 -33.82
CA GLY A 252 -8.88 2.98 -35.17
C GLY A 252 -10.30 2.70 -35.63
N SER A 253 -10.77 3.35 -36.70
CA SER A 253 -11.93 2.85 -37.43
C SER A 253 -11.57 1.45 -37.90
N GLY A 254 -12.19 0.43 -37.33
CA GLY A 254 -12.17 -0.93 -37.88
C GLY A 254 -12.91 -0.92 -39.21
N SER A 255 -12.27 -0.41 -40.27
CA SER A 255 -12.54 -0.88 -41.61
C SER A 255 -12.02 -2.31 -41.64
N SER A 256 -12.91 -3.24 -41.29
CA SER A 256 -12.81 -4.63 -41.68
C SER A 256 -12.64 -4.63 -43.19
N ALA A 257 -11.38 -4.62 -43.64
CA ALA A 257 -11.01 -4.98 -44.99
C ALA A 257 -11.40 -6.44 -45.12
N MET A 258 -12.65 -6.66 -45.48
CA MET A 258 -13.20 -7.93 -45.89
C MET A 258 -12.35 -8.35 -47.08
N ARG A 259 -11.32 -9.17 -46.82
CA ARG A 259 -10.57 -9.85 -47.86
C ARG A 259 -11.58 -10.73 -48.58
N SER A 260 -12.12 -10.21 -49.68
CA SER A 260 -12.92 -10.95 -50.63
C SER A 260 -12.01 -12.04 -51.21
N ALA A 261 -12.01 -13.20 -50.57
CA ALA A 261 -11.50 -14.42 -51.16
C ALA A 261 -12.39 -14.72 -52.37
N TRP A 262 -11.84 -14.51 -53.56
CA TRP A 262 -12.43 -14.97 -54.82
C TRP A 262 -12.72 -16.48 -54.74
N PRO A 263 -13.89 -16.94 -55.21
CA PRO A 263 -14.22 -18.36 -55.22
C PRO A 263 -13.59 -19.02 -56.45
N TYR A 264 -12.51 -19.79 -56.24
CA TYR A 264 -12.14 -20.86 -57.17
C TYR A 264 -12.95 -22.11 -56.80
N ILE A 265 -14.20 -22.17 -57.25
CA ILE A 265 -14.96 -23.43 -57.36
C ILE A 265 -15.37 -23.56 -58.83
N THR A 266 -14.44 -24.05 -59.64
CA THR A 266 -14.72 -24.69 -60.93
C THR A 266 -13.69 -25.80 -61.14
N LEU A 267 -14.04 -27.03 -60.76
CA LEU A 267 -13.70 -28.31 -61.40
C LEU A 267 -13.83 -29.42 -60.35
N LEU A 268 -14.98 -30.11 -60.34
CA LEU A 268 -15.13 -31.55 -60.05
C LEU A 268 -16.61 -31.95 -60.14
N VAL A 269 -17.22 -31.67 -61.30
CA VAL A 269 -18.42 -32.37 -61.76
C VAL A 269 -17.98 -33.13 -63.00
N LEU A 270 -17.45 -34.36 -62.80
CA LEU A 270 -17.31 -35.37 -63.85
C LEU A 270 -16.83 -36.73 -63.32
N VAL A 271 -17.30 -37.22 -62.16
CA VAL A 271 -17.20 -38.65 -61.81
C VAL A 271 -18.36 -39.05 -60.89
N ALA A 272 -19.57 -39.21 -61.44
CA ALA A 272 -20.65 -40.03 -60.87
C ALA A 272 -21.85 -40.08 -61.83
N ALA A 273 -21.63 -40.58 -63.05
CA ALA A 273 -22.70 -40.98 -63.97
C ALA A 273 -22.15 -42.02 -64.97
N PHE A 274 -21.68 -43.15 -64.45
CA PHE A 274 -21.56 -44.42 -65.17
C PHE A 274 -21.56 -45.55 -64.13
N LEU A 275 -22.76 -45.84 -63.62
CA LEU A 275 -23.29 -47.15 -63.24
C LEU A 275 -24.77 -46.96 -62.87
#